data_AF-A0A7Y7P0L2-F1
#
_entry.id   AF-A0A7Y7P0L2-F1
#
_cell.length_a   1.000
_cell.length_b   1.000
_cell.length_c   1.000
_cell.angle_alpha   90.00
_cell.angle_beta   90.00
_cell.angle_gamma   90.00
#
_symmetry.space_group_name_H-M   'P 1'
#
loop_
_entity.id
_entity.type
_entity.pdbx_description
1 polymer ?
#
loop_
_entity_poly.entity_id
_entity_poly.type
_entity_poly.pdbx_seq_one_letter_code
_entity_poly.pdbx_strand_id
1 'polypeptide(L)'
;MKSIRRISVLIMILFSLITSSVLAQEGRERHPNRRVVVERKRHHFFRRAVIYHPYWAPRVNYRHRWVYFPRYNFYWDNFHNVYIYRTGTIWVTSTNAPQEIEKVDLSSVKKVELNEDNDAKDAIQNNNDEHKSVYKAD
;
A
#
# COMPACT_ATOMS: atom_id res chain seq x y z
N MET A 1 51.40 40.50 -61.19
CA MET A 1 50.24 40.37 -60.28
C MET A 1 49.14 39.48 -60.89
N LYS A 2 49.33 38.15 -60.92
CA LYS A 2 48.43 37.19 -61.60
C LYS A 2 48.25 35.86 -60.84
N SER A 3 48.52 35.81 -59.53
CA SER A 3 48.49 34.55 -58.75
C SER A 3 47.33 34.40 -57.74
N ILE A 4 46.54 35.45 -57.47
CA ILE A 4 45.49 35.40 -56.42
C ILE A 4 44.13 34.92 -56.95
N ARG A 5 43.90 34.97 -58.27
CA ARG A 5 42.59 34.60 -58.86
C ARG A 5 42.32 33.10 -59.01
N ARG A 6 43.28 32.21 -58.72
CA ARG A 6 43.12 30.75 -58.88
C ARG A 6 42.72 30.00 -57.60
N ILE A 7 42.84 30.63 -56.42
CA ILE A 7 42.54 29.98 -55.13
C ILE A 7 41.04 30.11 -54.78
N SER A 8 40.36 31.18 -55.22
CA SER A 8 38.93 31.38 -54.93
C SER A 8 37.98 30.46 -55.72
N VAL A 9 38.39 29.89 -56.85
CA VAL A 9 37.53 28.99 -57.63
C VAL A 9 37.50 27.56 -57.07
N LEU A 10 38.57 27.14 -56.38
CA LEU A 10 38.66 25.80 -55.78
C LEU A 10 37.88 25.66 -54.46
N ILE A 11 37.61 26.75 -53.74
CA ILE A 11 36.84 26.71 -52.49
C ILE A 11 35.32 26.72 -52.74
N MET A 12 34.86 27.24 -53.89
CA MET A 12 33.41 27.26 -54.21
C MET A 12 32.86 25.92 -54.73
N ILE A 13 33.71 24.96 -55.15
CA ILE A 13 33.25 23.63 -55.59
C ILE A 13 33.17 22.64 -54.42
N LEU A 14 33.83 22.93 -53.29
CA LEU A 14 33.76 22.08 -52.09
C LEU A 14 32.49 22.32 -51.25
N PHE A 15 31.75 23.39 -51.51
CA PHE A 15 30.50 23.71 -50.79
C PHE A 15 29.22 23.31 -51.54
N SER A 16 29.30 22.76 -52.75
CA SER A 16 28.13 22.34 -53.54
C SER A 16 27.81 20.84 -53.47
N LEU A 17 28.42 20.08 -52.55
CA LEU A 17 28.18 18.64 -52.38
C LEU A 17 27.57 18.25 -51.01
N ILE A 18 26.94 19.19 -50.31
CA ILE A 18 26.15 18.89 -49.11
C ILE A 18 24.75 19.50 -49.24
N THR A 19 24.05 19.20 -50.33
CA THR A 19 22.63 19.53 -50.48
C THR A 19 21.93 18.52 -51.37
N SER A 20 21.69 17.30 -50.86
CA SER A 20 20.54 16.46 -51.26
C SER A 20 20.55 15.08 -50.58
N SER A 21 20.20 15.03 -49.30
CA SER A 21 19.70 13.78 -48.69
C SER A 21 18.87 14.05 -47.43
N VAL A 22 17.89 14.94 -47.53
CA VAL A 22 16.76 14.96 -46.60
C VAL A 22 15.48 15.17 -47.39
N LEU A 23 15.05 14.11 -48.08
CA LEU A 23 13.70 14.00 -48.63
C LEU A 23 13.35 12.52 -48.71
N ALA A 24 12.96 11.96 -47.56
CA ALA A 24 12.13 10.78 -47.43
C ALA A 24 11.79 10.58 -45.94
N GLN A 25 11.12 11.56 -45.32
CA GLN A 25 10.21 11.20 -44.23
C GLN A 25 8.88 10.89 -44.90
N GLU A 26 8.67 9.60 -45.19
CA GLU A 26 7.33 9.05 -45.26
C GLU A 26 6.54 9.61 -44.07
N GLY A 27 5.47 10.33 -44.39
CA GLY A 27 4.43 10.66 -43.45
C GLY A 27 3.81 9.38 -42.93
N ARG A 28 4.40 8.82 -41.87
CA ARG A 28 3.65 7.98 -40.95
C ARG A 28 2.79 8.93 -40.16
N GLU A 29 1.51 8.98 -40.52
CA GLU A 29 0.48 9.53 -39.68
C GLU A 29 0.70 9.00 -38.25
N ARG A 30 1.21 9.88 -37.39
CA ARG A 30 1.23 9.61 -35.97
C ARG A 30 -0.22 9.72 -35.54
N HIS A 31 -0.90 8.57 -35.44
CA HIS A 31 -2.14 8.51 -34.70
C HIS A 31 -1.94 9.26 -33.39
N PRO A 32 -2.85 10.17 -33.00
CA PRO A 32 -2.75 10.81 -31.71
C PRO A 32 -2.58 9.69 -30.69
N ASN A 33 -1.59 9.83 -29.80
CA ASN A 33 -1.43 8.94 -28.65
C ASN A 33 -2.74 8.99 -27.88
N ARG A 34 -3.70 8.13 -28.24
CA ARG A 34 -4.83 7.80 -27.41
C ARG A 34 -4.15 7.16 -26.23
N ARG A 35 -3.98 7.95 -25.17
CA ARG A 35 -3.67 7.42 -23.86
C ARG A 35 -4.88 6.57 -23.51
N VAL A 36 -4.86 5.32 -23.98
CA VAL A 36 -5.70 4.28 -23.44
C VAL A 36 -5.14 4.15 -22.04
N VAL A 37 -5.69 4.93 -21.12
CA VAL A 37 -5.79 4.50 -19.75
C VAL A 37 -6.58 3.23 -19.89
N VAL A 38 -5.86 2.10 -20.04
CA VAL A 38 -6.41 0.83 -19.62
C VAL A 38 -6.61 1.09 -18.15
N GLU A 39 -7.82 1.54 -17.80
CA GLU A 39 -8.37 1.23 -16.51
C GLU A 39 -8.33 -0.29 -16.54
N ARG A 40 -7.19 -0.83 -16.08
CA ARG A 40 -7.13 -2.18 -15.57
C ARG A 40 -8.08 -2.04 -14.40
N LYS A 41 -9.38 -2.23 -14.67
CA LYS A 41 -10.35 -2.63 -13.68
C LYS A 41 -9.61 -3.73 -13.01
N ARG A 42 -9.06 -3.42 -11.83
CA ARG A 42 -8.19 -4.31 -11.10
C ARG A 42 -9.04 -5.56 -11.09
N HIS A 43 -8.64 -6.58 -11.85
CA HIS A 43 -9.31 -7.86 -11.83
C HIS A 43 -9.52 -8.05 -10.35
N HIS A 44 -10.78 -8.11 -9.91
CA HIS A 44 -11.13 -8.34 -8.52
C HIS A 44 -10.56 -9.72 -8.27
N PHE A 45 -9.26 -9.73 -8.01
CA PHE A 45 -8.48 -10.85 -7.59
C PHE A 45 -9.29 -11.20 -6.38
N PHE A 46 -9.93 -12.35 -6.45
CA PHE A 46 -10.44 -13.03 -5.29
C PHE A 46 -9.22 -13.17 -4.38
N ARG A 47 -8.88 -12.08 -3.66
CA ARG A 47 -7.93 -12.07 -2.56
C ARG A 47 -8.60 -13.06 -1.64
N ARG A 48 -8.08 -14.28 -1.61
CA ARG A 48 -8.58 -15.32 -0.73
C ARG A 48 -8.67 -14.66 0.63
N ALA A 49 -9.88 -14.53 1.14
CA ALA A 49 -10.10 -13.86 2.41
C ALA A 49 -9.22 -14.59 3.42
N VAL A 50 -8.29 -13.86 4.04
CA VAL A 50 -7.49 -14.44 5.12
C VAL A 50 -8.45 -14.62 6.28
N ILE A 51 -8.60 -15.86 6.72
CA ILE A 51 -9.43 -16.19 7.88
C ILE A 51 -8.47 -16.51 9.02
N TYR A 52 -8.62 -15.77 10.11
CA TYR A 52 -7.86 -15.96 11.33
C TYR A 52 -8.67 -16.73 12.36
N HIS A 53 -7.97 -17.61 13.08
CA HIS A 53 -8.51 -18.42 14.16
C HIS A 53 -7.62 -18.24 15.39
N PRO A 54 -7.93 -17.29 16.28
CA PRO A 54 -7.10 -17.06 17.46
C PRO A 54 -7.15 -18.26 18.39
N TYR A 55 -6.04 -18.52 19.09
CA TYR A 55 -5.95 -19.70 19.95
C TYR A 55 -6.99 -19.71 21.08
N TRP A 56 -7.40 -18.52 21.57
CA TRP A 56 -8.41 -18.38 22.63
C TRP A 56 -9.85 -18.52 22.10
N ALA A 57 -10.06 -18.48 20.78
CA ALA A 57 -11.35 -18.75 20.15
C ALA A 57 -11.17 -19.48 18.79
N PRO A 58 -10.71 -20.74 18.79
CA PRO A 58 -10.32 -21.46 17.58
C PRO A 58 -11.50 -21.79 16.65
N ARG A 59 -12.74 -21.69 17.14
CA ARG A 59 -13.97 -21.95 16.39
C ARG A 59 -14.56 -20.68 15.77
N VAL A 60 -13.96 -19.52 16.01
CA VAL A 60 -14.43 -18.23 15.49
C VAL A 60 -13.58 -17.84 14.28
N ASN A 61 -14.23 -17.23 13.30
CA ASN A 61 -13.59 -16.77 12.08
C ASN A 61 -13.48 -15.25 12.14
N TYR A 62 -12.26 -14.73 12.09
CA TYR A 62 -11.99 -13.31 11.91
C TYR A 62 -11.43 -13.08 10.51
N ARG A 63 -11.83 -11.99 9.85
CA ARG A 63 -11.38 -11.56 8.53
C ARG A 63 -10.30 -10.48 8.60
N HIS A 64 -10.20 -9.79 9.73
CA HIS A 64 -9.31 -8.67 9.94
C HIS A 64 -8.28 -8.97 11.03
N ARG A 65 -7.18 -8.24 10.99
CA ARG A 65 -6.04 -8.43 11.89
C ARG A 65 -6.41 -8.10 13.33
N TRP A 66 -7.18 -7.04 13.54
CA TRP A 66 -7.36 -6.48 14.87
C TRP A 66 -8.72 -6.80 15.46
N VAL A 67 -8.70 -7.34 16.69
CA VAL A 67 -9.91 -7.51 17.50
C VAL A 67 -9.76 -6.67 18.76
N TYR A 68 -10.65 -5.69 18.96
CA TYR A 68 -10.68 -4.83 20.13
C TYR A 68 -11.67 -5.36 21.17
N PHE A 69 -11.28 -5.32 22.45
CA PHE A 69 -12.09 -5.72 23.59
C PHE A 69 -12.42 -4.50 24.45
N PRO A 70 -13.58 -3.85 24.26
CA PRO A 70 -13.88 -2.56 24.89
C PRO A 70 -13.88 -2.61 26.43
N ARG A 71 -14.39 -3.71 27.00
CA ARG A 71 -14.50 -3.88 28.46
C ARG A 71 -13.14 -3.80 29.17
N TYR A 72 -12.10 -4.32 28.53
CA TYR A 72 -10.77 -4.45 29.11
C TYR A 72 -9.74 -3.54 28.43
N ASN A 73 -10.16 -2.77 27.42
CA ASN A 73 -9.32 -1.84 26.67
C ASN A 73 -7.99 -2.46 26.18
N PHE A 74 -8.08 -3.61 25.50
CA PHE A 74 -6.95 -4.24 24.84
C PHE A 74 -7.30 -4.66 23.41
N TYR A 75 -6.25 -4.96 22.65
CA TYR A 75 -6.34 -5.48 21.29
C TYR A 75 -5.75 -6.87 21.23
N TRP A 76 -6.30 -7.67 20.35
CA TRP A 76 -5.73 -8.91 19.91
C TRP A 76 -5.28 -8.78 18.45
N ASP A 77 -4.03 -9.14 18.18
CA ASP A 77 -3.44 -9.21 16.84
C ASP A 77 -3.60 -10.65 16.32
N ASN A 78 -4.55 -10.86 15.41
CA ASN A 78 -4.77 -12.14 14.75
C ASN A 78 -3.60 -12.57 13.86
N PHE A 79 -2.85 -11.61 13.31
CA PHE A 79 -1.73 -11.91 12.41
C PHE A 79 -0.52 -12.42 13.20
N HIS A 80 -0.22 -11.80 14.33
CA HIS A 80 0.91 -12.18 15.17
C HIS A 80 0.55 -13.12 16.34
N ASN A 81 -0.74 -13.34 16.60
CA ASN A 81 -1.26 -14.08 17.76
C ASN A 81 -0.76 -13.54 19.11
N VAL A 82 -0.90 -12.23 19.32
CA VAL A 82 -0.47 -11.54 20.55
C VAL A 82 -1.54 -10.59 21.07
N TYR A 83 -1.52 -10.35 22.38
CA TYR A 83 -2.25 -9.27 23.03
C TYR A 83 -1.44 -7.99 22.97
N ILE A 84 -2.14 -6.87 22.79
CA ILE A 84 -1.63 -5.51 22.96
C ILE A 84 -2.52 -4.83 23.99
N TYR A 85 -1.98 -4.57 25.17
CA TYR A 85 -2.72 -4.06 26.31
C TYR A 85 -1.93 -3.00 27.05
N ARG A 86 -2.59 -2.28 27.96
CA ARG A 86 -1.97 -1.22 28.73
C ARG A 86 -1.63 -1.70 30.13
N THR A 87 -0.39 -1.49 30.56
CA THR A 87 0.05 -1.69 31.95
C THR A 87 0.48 -0.35 32.51
N GLY A 88 -0.36 0.27 33.34
CA GLY A 88 -0.12 1.64 33.80
C GLY A 88 -0.14 2.63 32.63
N THR A 89 0.99 3.30 32.37
CA THR A 89 1.11 4.28 31.27
C THR A 89 1.62 3.70 29.96
N ILE A 90 2.15 2.47 29.97
CA ILE A 90 2.80 1.85 28.81
C ILE A 90 1.90 0.83 28.12
N TRP A 91 2.09 0.69 26.81
CA TRP A 91 1.52 -0.40 26.02
C TRP A 91 2.49 -1.56 25.97
N VAL A 92 1.96 -2.77 26.15
CA VAL A 92 2.71 -4.02 26.21
C VAL A 92 2.16 -4.96 25.15
N THR A 93 3.06 -5.58 24.40
CA THR A 93 2.74 -6.68 23.49
C THR A 93 3.19 -7.99 24.12
N SER A 94 2.30 -8.98 24.20
CA SER A 94 2.63 -10.28 24.80
C SER A 94 1.85 -11.42 24.15
N THR A 95 2.46 -12.59 24.06
CA THR A 95 1.76 -13.84 23.70
C THR A 95 0.87 -14.33 24.83
N ASN A 96 1.17 -13.96 26.08
CA ASN A 96 0.38 -14.35 27.24
C ASN A 96 -0.70 -13.30 27.50
N ALA A 97 -1.85 -13.78 27.96
CA ALA A 97 -2.94 -12.90 28.36
C ALA A 97 -2.52 -12.03 29.56
N PRO A 98 -2.95 -10.76 29.63
CA PRO A 98 -2.83 -9.95 30.84
C PRO A 98 -3.48 -10.67 32.03
N GLN A 99 -2.90 -10.53 33.22
CA GLN A 99 -3.36 -11.18 34.44
C GLN A 99 -4.85 -10.91 34.74
N GLU A 100 -5.34 -9.73 34.39
CA GLU A 100 -6.73 -9.30 34.58
C GLU A 100 -7.75 -10.13 33.77
N ILE A 101 -7.31 -10.72 32.65
CA ILE A 101 -8.18 -11.48 31.74
C ILE A 101 -7.77 -12.94 31.57
N GLU A 102 -6.72 -13.40 32.26
CA GLU A 102 -6.21 -14.78 32.16
C GLU A 102 -7.28 -15.83 32.48
N LYS A 103 -8.21 -15.53 33.39
CA LYS A 103 -9.30 -16.42 33.80
C LYS A 103 -10.65 -16.09 33.16
N VAL A 104 -10.67 -15.16 32.20
CA VAL A 104 -11.89 -14.71 31.54
C VAL A 104 -12.08 -15.48 30.24
N ASP A 105 -13.29 -15.98 30.01
CA ASP A 105 -13.66 -16.54 28.71
C ASP A 105 -13.87 -15.42 27.68
N LEU A 106 -12.81 -15.08 26.94
CA LEU A 106 -12.83 -14.06 25.90
C LEU A 106 -13.82 -14.34 24.76
N SER A 107 -14.23 -15.60 24.57
CA SER A 107 -15.20 -15.95 23.53
C SER A 107 -16.59 -15.39 23.85
N SER A 108 -16.93 -15.27 25.14
CA SER A 108 -18.19 -14.73 25.65
C SER A 108 -18.20 -13.21 25.79
N VAL A 109 -17.03 -12.57 25.84
CA VAL A 109 -16.89 -11.13 26.04
C VAL A 109 -17.23 -10.36 24.75
N LYS A 110 -17.84 -9.18 24.90
CA LYS A 110 -18.02 -8.22 23.81
C LYS A 110 -16.67 -7.85 23.20
N LYS A 111 -16.59 -8.02 21.89
CA LYS A 111 -15.41 -7.78 21.07
C LYS A 111 -15.83 -7.21 19.73
N VAL A 112 -14.97 -6.39 19.16
CA VAL A 112 -15.20 -5.72 17.89
C VAL A 112 -14.03 -6.01 16.99
N GLU A 113 -14.32 -6.59 15.84
CA GLU A 113 -13.35 -6.73 14.78
C GLU A 113 -13.20 -5.37 14.07
N LEU A 114 -11.97 -4.84 14.02
CA LEU A 114 -11.70 -3.57 13.36
C LEU A 114 -11.65 -3.78 11.84
N ASN A 115 -11.90 -2.72 11.07
CA ASN A 115 -11.98 -2.79 9.62
C ASN A 115 -10.59 -2.94 8.94
N GLU A 116 -10.62 -3.24 7.63
CA GLU A 116 -9.43 -3.43 6.78
C GLU A 116 -8.46 -2.23 6.82
N ASP A 117 -8.96 -1.01 6.99
CA ASP A 117 -8.11 0.20 7.07
C ASP A 117 -7.14 0.18 8.27
N ASN A 118 -7.43 -0.63 9.29
CA ASN A 118 -6.57 -0.82 10.44
C ASN A 118 -5.57 -1.98 10.26
N ASP A 119 -5.78 -2.89 9.32
CA ASP A 119 -4.95 -4.10 9.17
C ASP A 119 -3.47 -3.77 8.87
N ALA A 120 -3.23 -2.67 8.14
CA ALA A 120 -1.89 -2.17 7.82
C ALA A 120 -1.22 -1.35 8.94
N LYS A 121 -1.92 -1.06 10.04
CA LYS A 121 -1.38 -0.26 11.14
C LYS A 121 -0.76 -1.16 12.19
N ASP A 122 0.55 -1.07 12.38
CA ASP A 122 1.24 -1.82 13.44
C ASP A 122 1.03 -1.22 14.84
N ALA A 123 0.85 0.11 14.92
CA ALA A 123 0.64 0.82 16.18
C ALA A 123 -0.86 1.12 16.43
N ILE A 124 -1.68 0.07 16.46
CA ILE A 124 -3.16 0.20 16.61
C ILE A 124 -3.57 0.98 17.87
N GLN A 125 -2.74 0.92 18.93
CA GLN A 125 -2.94 1.61 20.18
C GLN A 125 -2.94 3.15 20.07
N ASN A 126 -2.39 3.71 18.99
CA ASN A 126 -2.42 5.15 18.77
C ASN A 126 -3.85 5.67 18.51
N ASN A 127 -4.76 4.80 18.07
CA ASN A 127 -6.18 5.11 17.86
C ASN A 127 -7.05 4.74 19.08
N ASN A 128 -6.44 4.44 20.23
CA ASN A 128 -7.19 3.88 21.36
C ASN A 128 -8.27 4.81 21.91
N ASP A 129 -8.01 6.11 21.96
CA ASP A 129 -9.00 7.07 22.46
C ASP A 129 -10.23 7.15 21.53
N GLU A 130 -10.00 7.08 20.22
CA GLU A 130 -11.06 6.97 19.21
C GLU A 130 -11.85 5.66 19.41
N HIS A 131 -11.18 4.52 19.50
CA HIS A 131 -11.85 3.23 19.67
C HIS A 131 -12.66 3.15 20.96
N LYS A 132 -12.19 3.72 22.07
CA LYS A 132 -12.97 3.84 23.32
C LYS A 132 -14.19 4.76 23.18
N SER A 133 -14.08 5.77 22.33
CA SER A 133 -15.19 6.70 22.07
C SER A 133 -16.30 6.02 21.27
N VAL A 134 -15.93 5.22 20.26
CA VAL A 134 -16.84 4.54 19.33
C VAL A 134 -17.40 3.25 19.92
N TYR A 135 -16.56 2.41 20.52
CA TYR A 135 -16.93 1.10 21.03
C TYR A 135 -17.03 1.11 22.56
N LYS A 136 -18.26 1.09 23.08
CA LYS A 136 -18.52 1.11 24.52
C LYS A 136 -18.43 -0.28 25.15
N ALA A 137 -17.90 -0.33 26.36
CA ALA A 137 -18.04 -1.49 27.24
C ALA A 137 -19.53 -1.73 27.53
N ASP A 138 -19.92 -3.00 27.62
CA ASP A 138 -21.24 -3.41 28.14
C ASP A 138 -21.19 -3.51 29.67
#